data_AF-A0A8J7EBA2-F1
#
_entry.id   AF-A0A8J7EBA2-F1
#
_cell.length_a   1.000
_cell.length_b   1.000
_cell.length_c   1.000
_cell.angle_alpha   90.00
_cell.angle_beta   90.00
_cell.angle_gamma   90.00
#
_symmetry.space_group_name_H-M   'P 1'
#
loop_
_entity.id
_entity.type
_entity.pdbx_description
1 polymer ?
#
loop_
_entity_poly.entity_id
_entity_poly.type
_entity_poly.pdbx_seq_one_letter_code
_entity_poly.pdbx_strand_id
1 'polypeptide(L)' 'PLDQTTLAIDGVAYPLRPHLGFYTQPLSFIGLPVISVPIHRPGQLPVGIQLAAAPYREASLFRVAAWLEARGHVGCQ' A
#
# COMPACT_ATOMS: atom_id res chain seq x y z
N PRO A 1 5.02 -9.10 -17.31
CA PRO A 1 5.83 -8.91 -18.55
C PRO A 1 6.49 -7.53 -18.53
N LEU A 2 7.79 -7.44 -18.82
CA LEU A 2 8.59 -6.22 -18.63
C LEU A 2 8.21 -5.06 -19.57
N ASP A 3 7.40 -5.32 -20.62
CA ASP A 3 6.89 -4.33 -21.58
C ASP A 3 5.40 -3.98 -21.39
N GLN A 4 4.80 -4.34 -20.25
CA GLN A 4 3.40 -4.04 -20.01
C GLN A 4 3.19 -2.56 -19.65
N THR A 5 2.54 -1.81 -20.54
CA THR A 5 2.28 -0.37 -20.40
C THR A 5 0.91 -0.04 -19.82
N THR A 6 -0.01 -1.01 -19.80
CA THR A 6 -1.39 -0.87 -19.33
C THR A 6 -1.76 -1.95 -18.31
N LEU A 7 -2.50 -1.55 -17.28
CA LEU A 7 -3.00 -2.38 -16.20
C LEU A 7 -4.53 -2.36 -16.29
N ALA A 8 -5.14 -3.54 -16.44
CA ALA A 8 -6.59 -3.65 -16.35
C ALA A 8 -7.01 -3.67 -14.87
N ILE A 9 -7.79 -2.69 -14.44
CA ILE A 9 -8.42 -2.62 -13.12
C ILE A 9 -9.93 -2.56 -13.37
N ASP A 10 -10.70 -3.50 -12.82
CA ASP A 10 -12.16 -3.59 -13.00
C ASP A 10 -12.64 -3.53 -14.46
N GLY A 11 -11.86 -4.12 -15.38
CA GLY A 11 -12.16 -4.14 -16.82
C GLY A 11 -11.78 -2.86 -17.58
N VAL A 12 -11.23 -1.86 -16.89
CA VAL A 12 -10.78 -0.60 -17.48
C VAL A 12 -9.25 -0.62 -17.61
N ALA A 13 -8.75 -0.30 -18.80
CA ALA A 13 -7.33 -0.23 -19.07
C ALA A 13 -6.75 1.11 -18.59
N TYR A 14 -5.88 1.06 -17.58
CA TYR A 14 -5.17 2.22 -17.04
C TYR A 14 -3.69 2.21 -17.45
N PRO A 15 -3.09 3.36 -17.80
CA PRO A 15 -1.66 3.43 -18.04
C PRO A 15 -0.88 3.18 -16.73
N LEU A 16 0.12 2.27 -16.75
CA LEU A 16 0.83 1.83 -15.54
C LEU A 16 1.58 2.96 -14.82
N ARG A 17 2.28 3.81 -15.58
CA ARG A 17 3.24 4.79 -15.05
C ARG A 17 2.59 5.98 -14.32
N PRO A 18 1.46 6.54 -14.79
CA PRO A 18 0.76 7.61 -14.06
C PRO A 18 -0.03 7.11 -12.85
N HIS A 19 -0.65 5.92 -12.92
CA HIS A 19 -1.57 5.45 -11.88
C HIS A 19 -0.87 4.89 -10.63
N LEU A 20 0.39 4.44 -10.75
CA LEU A 20 1.19 4.04 -9.58
C LEU A 20 1.52 5.22 -8.64
N GLY A 21 1.64 6.44 -9.17
CA GLY A 21 1.93 7.64 -8.37
C GLY A 21 0.70 8.38 -7.84
N PHE A 22 -0.49 8.13 -8.41
CA PHE A 22 -1.72 8.82 -8.05
C PHE A 22 -2.17 8.51 -6.62
N TYR A 23 -1.85 7.31 -6.11
CA TYR A 23 -2.20 6.86 -4.76
C TYR A 23 -1.15 7.21 -3.69
N THR A 24 -0.04 7.86 -4.04
CA THR A 24 0.99 8.32 -3.09
C THR A 24 1.12 9.85 -3.06
N GLN A 25 0.77 10.54 -4.15
CA GLN A 25 0.89 12.01 -4.22
C GLN A 25 -0.01 12.83 -3.28
N PRO A 26 -1.27 12.46 -2.97
CA PRO A 26 -2.13 13.31 -2.15
C PRO A 26 -1.76 13.37 -0.66
N LEU A 27 -1.10 12.33 -0.12
CA LEU A 27 -0.82 12.20 1.31
C LEU A 27 0.58 12.65 1.72
N SER A 28 1.59 12.50 0.84
CA SER A 28 2.95 13.01 1.11
C SER A 28 3.01 14.55 1.17
N PHE A 29 2.09 15.25 0.52
CA PHE A 29 2.10 16.72 0.44
C PHE A 29 1.76 17.43 1.76
N ILE A 30 1.13 16.72 2.71
CA ILE A 30 0.63 17.29 3.99
C ILE A 30 1.49 16.84 5.19
N GLY A 31 2.60 16.12 4.95
CA GLY A 31 3.50 15.65 6.01
C GLY A 31 2.88 14.60 6.94
N LEU A 32 1.85 13.88 6.48
CA LEU A 32 1.20 12.83 7.28
C LEU A 32 2.10 11.59 7.36
N PRO A 33 2.25 10.97 8.54
CA PRO A 33 2.98 9.72 8.67
C PRO A 33 2.23 8.58 7.98
N VAL A 34 2.90 7.90 7.06
CA VAL A 34 2.37 6.78 6.27
C VAL A 34 3.35 5.60 6.29
N ILE A 35 2.84 4.38 6.42
CA ILE A 35 3.60 3.13 6.32
C ILE A 35 2.87 2.18 5.39
N SER A 36 3.61 1.49 4.53
CA SER A 36 3.07 0.45 3.66
C SER A 36 3.36 -0.92 4.26
N VAL A 37 2.32 -1.74 4.45
CA VAL A 37 2.41 -3.11 4.98
C VAL A 37 1.87 -4.09 3.92
N PRO A 38 2.59 -5.19 3.62
CA PRO A 38 2.14 -6.16 2.63
C PRO A 38 1.11 -7.12 3.24
N ILE A 39 -0.04 -7.29 2.59
CA ILE A 39 -0.94 -8.41 2.84
C ILE A 39 -0.48 -9.61 2.03
N HIS A 40 -0.15 -10.69 2.73
CA HIS A 40 0.10 -11.98 2.12
C HIS A 40 -1.21 -12.59 1.61
N ARG A 41 -1.23 -13.02 0.35
CA ARG A 41 -2.35 -13.71 -0.27
C ARG A 41 -1.83 -14.99 -0.92
N PRO A 42 -2.10 -16.18 -0.34
CA PRO A 42 -1.57 -17.44 -0.86
C PRO A 42 -1.91 -17.63 -2.34
N GLY A 43 -0.89 -17.93 -3.16
CA GLY A 43 -1.05 -18.16 -4.60
C GLY A 43 -1.38 -16.92 -5.45
N GLN A 44 -1.33 -15.72 -4.87
CA GLN A 44 -1.58 -14.45 -5.57
C GLN A 44 -0.46 -13.45 -5.32
N LEU A 45 -0.39 -12.39 -6.12
CA LEU A 45 0.53 -11.28 -5.84
C LEU A 45 0.12 -10.59 -4.52
N PRO A 46 1.08 -10.25 -3.64
CA PRO A 46 0.78 -9.52 -2.42
C PRO A 46 0.23 -8.13 -2.72
N VAL A 47 -0.63 -7.61 -1.83
CA VAL A 47 -1.20 -6.27 -1.93
C VAL A 47 -0.62 -5.41 -0.83
N GLY A 48 -0.03 -4.26 -1.18
CA GLY A 48 0.39 -3.28 -0.20
C GLY A 48 -0.79 -2.47 0.31
N ILE A 49 -0.99 -2.43 1.62
CA ILE A 49 -1.89 -1.47 2.27
C ILE A 49 -1.06 -0.31 2.82
N GLN A 50 -1.47 0.92 2.51
CA GLN A 50 -0.93 2.12 3.13
C GLN A 50 -1.79 2.49 4.34
N LEU A 51 -1.17 2.50 5.52
CA LEU A 51 -1.75 3.05 6.74
C LEU A 51 -1.30 4.50 6.86
N ALA A 52 -2.23 5.42 7.08
CA ALA A 52 -1.95 6.83 7.33
C ALA A 52 -2.45 7.22 8.73
N ALA A 53 -1.69 8.04 9.45
CA ALA A 53 -2.13 8.63 10.70
C ALA A 53 -2.08 10.16 10.63
N ALA A 54 -2.71 10.82 11.62
CA ALA A 54 -2.55 12.25 11.82
C ALA A 54 -1.08 12.61 12.10
N PRO A 55 -0.67 13.89 11.92
CA PRO A 55 0.71 14.31 12.17
C PRO A 55 1.21 13.92 13.56
N TYR A 56 2.50 13.55 13.66
CA TYR A 56 3.19 13.18 14.91
C TYR A 56 2.66 11.92 15.62
N ARG A 57 1.94 11.05 14.90
CA ARG A 57 1.37 9.80 15.43
C ARG A 57 2.02 8.53 14.86
N GLU A 58 3.30 8.59 14.52
CA GLU A 58 4.10 7.46 14.02
C GLU A 58 4.01 6.26 14.97
N ALA A 59 4.04 6.49 16.29
CA ALA A 59 3.90 5.43 17.28
C ALA A 59 2.56 4.69 17.19
N SER A 60 1.46 5.39 16.86
CA SER A 60 0.16 4.75 16.63
C SER A 60 0.18 3.90 15.35
N LEU A 61 0.86 4.40 14.32
CA LEU A 61 1.02 3.73 13.03
C LEU A 61 1.78 2.41 13.18
N PHE A 62 2.92 2.42 13.88
CA PHE A 62 3.71 1.23 14.18
C PHE A 62 2.94 0.24 15.06
N ARG A 63 2.16 0.71 16.03
CA ARG A 63 1.30 -0.17 16.85
C ARG A 63 0.26 -0.90 16.02
N VAL A 64 -0.38 -0.22 15.06
CA VAL A 64 -1.35 -0.84 14.17
C VAL A 64 -0.67 -1.84 13.23
N ALA A 65 0.49 -1.47 12.66
CA ALA A 65 1.27 -2.38 11.81
C ALA A 65 1.68 -3.66 12.56
N ALA A 66 2.25 -3.52 13.77
CA ALA A 66 2.65 -4.66 14.60
C ALA A 66 1.45 -5.52 15.04
N TRP A 67 0.30 -4.90 15.30
CA TRP A 67 -0.93 -5.62 15.62
C TRP A 67 -1.47 -6.42 14.42
N LEU A 68 -1.38 -5.87 13.21
CA LEU A 68 -1.75 -6.57 11.98
C LEU A 68 -0.79 -7.72 11.70
N GLU A 69 0.51 -7.53 11.95
CA GLU A 69 1.55 -8.54 11.78
C GLU A 69 1.36 -9.70 12.76
N ALA A 70 1.14 -9.41 14.04
CA ALA A 70 0.90 -10.43 15.06
C ALA A 70 -0.36 -11.30 14.81
N ARG A 71 -1.29 -10.81 13.98
CA ARG A 71 -2.50 -11.55 13.57
C ARG A 71 -2.33 -12.28 12.24
N GLY A 72 -1.17 -12.20 11.61
CA GLY A 72 -0.87 -12.82 10.33
C GLY A 72 -1.59 -12.17 9.13
N HIS A 73 -2.14 -10.95 9.30
CA HIS A 73 -2.81 -10.24 8.22
C HIS A 73 -1.82 -9.52 7.30
N VAL A 74 -0.66 -9.14 7.83
CA VAL A 74 0.43 -8.51 7.07
C VAL A 74 1.76 -9.15 7.42
N GLY A 75 2.69 -9.18 6.45
CA GLY A 75 4.01 -9.79 6.61
C GLY A 75 4.42 -10.65 5.41
N CYS A 76 5.70 -10.96 5.29
CA CYS A 76 6.19 -11.99 4.36
C CYS A 76 6.10 -13.35 5.05
N GLN A 77 5.12 -14.15 4.64
CA GLN A 77 5.19 -15.60 4.77
C GLN A 77 5.69 -16.20 3.47
#